data_AF-A0AAJ5QHP1-F1
#
_entry.id   AF-A0AAJ5QHP1-F1
#
_cell.length_a   1.000
_cell.length_b   1.000
_cell.length_c   1.000
_cell.angle_alpha   90.00
_cell.angle_beta   90.00
_cell.angle_gamma   90.00
#
_symmetry.space_group_name_H-M   'P 1'
#
loop_
_entity.id
_entity.type
_entity.pdbx_description
1 polymer ?
#
loop_
_entity_poly.entity_id
_entity_poly.type
_entity_poly.pdbx_seq_one_letter_code
_entity_poly.pdbx_strand_id
1 'polypeptide(L)'
;MPNSRKNSSASAADAHARYSPRLTNEDLAPTRHQSWTWYNIFSFWMSDVHSMGGYVVAASFFTLGLASWQVLICLLAGICIVQLCANLVAKPSQMAGVPYAVICRQAFGVFGANIPAVIRGLIAFAWYGIQTWLAANALMLVLLKFFPTLASMTHASWLGLSLLGWCCFSVMWLLQAMVFWHGMNAIKRFIDVAGPAVYVVMVALAGWIVYKIGFDGISFTLSSKSLSAGEQGWQMITATALVVSYFSGPLLNFGDFARYGKNMGEIRRGNRWGLPFNFLLFSVVTVVIVSGTQSLFGKMITDPIETVSMVGNDVAVAIGLLTMIAATIGINIVANFVSPAFDFSNCSPQKISFRTGGMIAAVGSVLLTPWNLFQSPELIHYTLDVLGAFIGPLFGILLADFYLIKRSRVSVDDLFDATPQGRYWYRGGFNPKAIAALLPSVGIGLIISFVPALHEVASFSWFIGAALGGGCYRYLARNEREAGAVKPFAGGIAMQKE
;
A
#
# COMPACT_ATOMS: atom_id res chain seq x y z
N MET A 1 34.89 41.01 -34.93
CA MET A 1 33.94 40.75 -33.83
C MET A 1 32.68 40.13 -34.41
N PRO A 2 32.31 38.91 -34.00
CA PRO A 2 30.91 38.50 -34.05
C PRO A 2 30.39 38.03 -32.68
N ASN A 3 29.12 38.34 -32.46
CA ASN A 3 28.35 38.22 -31.24
C ASN A 3 28.30 36.81 -30.63
N SER A 4 28.81 36.65 -29.41
CA SER A 4 28.51 35.52 -28.54
C SER A 4 27.15 35.72 -27.85
N ARG A 5 26.07 35.18 -28.42
CA ARG A 5 24.84 34.92 -27.64
C ARG A 5 25.11 33.70 -26.76
N LYS A 6 25.46 33.94 -25.51
CA LYS A 6 25.38 32.94 -24.44
C LYS A 6 23.91 32.54 -24.28
N ASN A 7 23.53 31.39 -24.83
CA ASN A 7 22.32 30.68 -24.37
C ASN A 7 22.61 30.22 -22.94
N SER A 8 22.07 30.95 -21.96
CA SER A 8 22.02 30.47 -20.58
C SER A 8 21.07 29.28 -20.53
N SER A 9 21.62 28.08 -20.49
CA SER A 9 20.90 26.91 -19.98
C SER A 9 20.53 27.20 -18.53
N ALA A 10 19.27 27.56 -18.27
CA ALA A 10 18.77 27.70 -16.91
C ALA A 10 18.99 26.37 -16.18
N SER A 11 19.91 26.37 -15.21
CA SER A 11 20.23 25.17 -14.44
C SER A 11 19.02 24.77 -13.59
N ALA A 12 18.99 23.54 -13.07
CA ALA A 12 17.91 23.08 -12.21
C ALA A 12 17.60 24.02 -11.04
N ALA A 13 18.60 24.79 -10.57
CA ALA A 13 18.49 25.77 -9.50
C ALA A 13 17.55 26.96 -9.83
N ASP A 14 17.47 27.41 -11.09
CA ASP A 14 16.71 28.62 -11.45
C ASP A 14 15.18 28.39 -11.45
N ALA A 15 14.72 27.16 -11.69
CA ALA A 15 13.29 26.84 -11.62
C ALA A 15 12.79 26.66 -10.17
N HIS A 16 13.65 26.20 -9.25
CA HIS A 16 13.33 26.06 -7.83
C HIS A 16 13.34 27.41 -7.09
N ALA A 17 13.97 28.45 -7.65
CA ALA A 17 14.07 29.78 -7.05
C ALA A 17 12.71 30.49 -6.81
N ARG A 18 11.61 30.00 -7.42
CA ARG A 18 10.25 30.53 -7.21
C ARG A 18 9.42 29.78 -6.17
N TYR A 19 9.84 28.59 -5.74
CA TYR A 19 9.05 27.78 -4.82
C TYR A 19 9.39 28.09 -3.37
N SER A 20 8.38 28.06 -2.49
CA SER A 20 8.59 28.27 -1.07
C SER A 20 9.52 27.19 -0.50
N PRO A 21 10.65 27.55 0.14
CA PRO A 21 11.53 26.58 0.78
C PRO A 21 10.79 25.75 1.85
N ARG A 22 9.72 26.30 2.44
CA ARG A 22 8.89 25.60 3.43
C ARG A 22 8.06 24.46 2.83
N LEU A 23 7.87 24.43 1.51
CA LEU A 23 6.99 23.47 0.81
C LEU A 23 7.75 22.56 -0.16
N THR A 24 9.05 22.81 -0.39
CA THR A 24 9.83 22.15 -1.44
C THR A 24 11.15 21.60 -0.92
N ASN A 25 11.48 20.41 -1.40
CA ASN A 25 12.82 19.84 -1.45
C ASN A 25 12.95 19.00 -2.74
N GLU A 26 14.10 18.38 -2.98
CA GLU A 26 14.31 17.57 -4.18
C GLU A 26 13.33 16.40 -4.30
N ASP A 27 12.95 15.79 -3.19
CA ASP A 27 12.06 14.62 -3.14
C ASP A 27 10.60 14.95 -3.51
N LEU A 28 10.14 16.16 -3.17
CA LEU A 28 8.76 16.63 -3.35
C LEU A 28 8.55 17.47 -4.61
N ALA A 29 9.62 17.99 -5.21
CA ALA A 29 9.51 18.83 -6.39
C ALA A 29 8.90 18.09 -7.60
N PRO A 30 8.29 18.82 -8.55
CA PRO A 30 7.75 18.22 -9.77
C PRO A 30 8.81 17.45 -10.56
N THR A 31 8.47 16.22 -10.95
CA THR A 31 9.32 15.34 -11.73
C THR A 31 9.41 15.86 -13.17
N ARG A 32 10.62 16.24 -13.60
CA ARG A 32 10.85 16.79 -14.96
C ARG A 32 10.88 15.73 -16.05
N HIS A 33 11.25 14.49 -15.70
CA HIS A 33 11.36 13.36 -16.63
C HIS A 33 10.50 12.19 -16.15
N GLN A 34 9.34 12.02 -16.77
CA GLN A 34 8.44 10.89 -16.52
C GLN A 34 8.80 9.76 -17.50
N SER A 35 9.61 8.79 -17.05
CA SER A 35 10.16 7.74 -17.91
C SER A 35 9.53 6.36 -17.71
N TRP A 36 8.65 6.19 -16.71
CA TRP A 36 8.10 4.89 -16.39
C TRP A 36 7.08 4.45 -17.45
N THR A 37 7.26 3.22 -17.92
CA THR A 37 6.40 2.53 -18.88
C THR A 37 5.42 1.61 -18.17
N TRP A 38 4.50 1.01 -18.91
CA TRP A 38 3.56 0.01 -18.41
C TRP A 38 4.27 -1.14 -17.69
N TYR A 39 5.49 -1.50 -18.12
CA TYR A 39 6.28 -2.56 -17.51
C TYR A 39 6.72 -2.18 -16.09
N ASN A 40 7.17 -0.94 -15.85
CA ASN A 40 7.56 -0.49 -14.51
C ASN A 40 6.38 -0.54 -13.53
N ILE A 41 5.20 -0.13 -14.00
CA ILE A 41 3.96 -0.16 -13.21
C ILE A 41 3.50 -1.60 -12.97
N PHE A 42 3.62 -2.47 -13.98
CA PHE A 42 3.37 -3.90 -13.84
C PHE A 42 4.30 -4.53 -12.79
N SER A 43 5.61 -4.29 -12.88
CA SER A 43 6.61 -4.81 -11.91
C SER A 43 6.36 -4.30 -10.49
N PHE A 44 5.93 -3.04 -10.34
CA PHE A 44 5.54 -2.47 -9.04
C PHE A 44 4.40 -3.29 -8.40
N TRP A 45 3.28 -3.45 -9.11
CA TRP A 45 2.13 -4.22 -8.59
C TRP A 45 2.45 -5.70 -8.44
N MET A 46 3.26 -6.25 -9.34
CA MET A 46 3.71 -7.63 -9.26
C MET A 46 4.43 -7.89 -7.94
N SER A 47 5.31 -6.97 -7.53
CA SER A 47 5.96 -7.02 -6.22
C SER A 47 4.95 -6.85 -5.09
N ASP A 48 4.05 -5.87 -5.17
CA ASP A 48 3.12 -5.53 -4.09
C ASP A 48 2.08 -6.63 -3.78
N VAL A 49 1.59 -7.31 -4.82
CA VAL A 49 0.56 -8.36 -4.71
C VAL A 49 1.05 -9.60 -3.98
N HIS A 50 2.28 -10.05 -4.26
CA HIS A 50 2.83 -11.30 -3.72
C HIS A 50 3.45 -11.09 -2.33
N SER A 51 2.68 -10.52 -1.42
CA SER A 51 3.12 -10.25 -0.06
C SER A 51 2.60 -11.29 0.92
N MET A 52 3.36 -11.51 1.99
CA MET A 52 2.98 -12.38 3.10
C MET A 52 1.62 -12.02 3.68
N GLY A 53 1.40 -10.73 3.94
CA GLY A 53 0.11 -10.24 4.42
C GLY A 53 -1.05 -10.55 3.46
N GLY A 54 -0.81 -10.51 2.14
CA GLY A 54 -1.81 -10.82 1.13
C GLY A 54 -2.25 -12.28 1.20
N TYR A 55 -1.30 -13.21 1.35
CA TYR A 55 -1.61 -14.64 1.51
C TYR A 55 -2.45 -14.90 2.76
N VAL A 56 -2.06 -14.31 3.89
CA VAL A 56 -2.78 -14.49 5.16
C VAL A 56 -4.19 -13.88 5.08
N VAL A 57 -4.38 -12.74 4.43
CA VAL A 57 -5.71 -12.13 4.23
C VAL A 57 -6.58 -13.00 3.33
N ALA A 58 -6.05 -13.45 2.20
CA ALA A 58 -6.78 -14.35 1.30
C ALA A 58 -7.18 -15.65 2.01
N ALA A 59 -6.28 -16.21 2.82
CA ALA A 59 -6.55 -17.40 3.61
C ALA A 59 -7.54 -17.16 4.76
N SER A 60 -7.58 -15.94 5.34
CA SER A 60 -8.56 -15.57 6.35
C SER A 60 -10.01 -15.62 5.84
N PHE A 61 -10.24 -15.50 4.53
CA PHE A 61 -11.59 -15.56 3.97
C PHE A 61 -12.21 -16.96 4.04
N PHE A 62 -11.40 -18.01 4.15
CA PHE A 62 -11.92 -19.35 4.41
C PHE A 62 -12.58 -19.43 5.78
N THR A 63 -12.12 -18.65 6.77
CA THR A 63 -12.72 -18.65 8.13
C THR A 63 -14.07 -17.93 8.21
N LEU A 64 -14.38 -17.11 7.20
CA LEU A 64 -15.71 -16.55 6.98
C LEU A 64 -16.71 -17.62 6.52
N GLY A 65 -16.28 -18.86 6.24
CA GLY A 65 -17.13 -19.93 5.72
C GLY A 65 -17.30 -19.89 4.20
N LEU A 66 -16.43 -19.17 3.50
CA LEU A 66 -16.42 -19.14 2.03
C LEU A 66 -15.74 -20.38 1.47
N ALA A 67 -16.33 -20.93 0.41
CA ALA A 67 -15.71 -21.96 -0.40
C ALA A 67 -14.52 -21.42 -1.20
N SER A 68 -13.54 -22.27 -1.53
CA SER A 68 -12.36 -21.89 -2.32
C SER A 68 -12.68 -21.11 -3.61
N TRP A 69 -13.71 -21.51 -4.37
CA TRP A 69 -14.13 -20.79 -5.59
C TRP A 69 -14.73 -19.42 -5.29
N GLN A 70 -15.44 -19.29 -4.16
CA GLN A 70 -16.01 -18.02 -3.70
C GLN A 70 -14.90 -17.06 -3.30
N VAL A 71 -13.89 -17.54 -2.56
CA VAL A 71 -12.69 -16.78 -2.19
C VAL A 71 -12.00 -16.26 -3.46
N LEU A 72 -11.79 -17.11 -4.47
CA LEU A 72 -11.21 -16.69 -5.75
C LEU A 72 -12.00 -15.56 -6.41
N ILE A 73 -13.33 -15.66 -6.47
CA ILE A 73 -14.18 -14.61 -7.05
C ILE A 73 -14.09 -13.30 -6.25
N CYS A 74 -14.12 -13.37 -4.92
CA CYS A 74 -14.03 -12.19 -4.05
C CYS A 74 -12.69 -11.46 -4.21
N LEU A 75 -11.60 -12.22 -4.28
CA LEU A 75 -10.26 -11.73 -4.56
C LEU A 75 -10.20 -10.98 -5.90
N LEU A 76 -10.74 -11.58 -6.97
CA LEU A 76 -10.76 -10.98 -8.31
C LEU A 76 -11.70 -9.77 -8.40
N ALA A 77 -12.86 -9.82 -7.78
CA ALA A 77 -13.80 -8.71 -7.75
C ALA A 77 -13.20 -7.51 -7.01
N GLY A 78 -12.62 -7.74 -5.83
CA GLY A 78 -11.99 -6.72 -5.00
C GLY A 78 -10.82 -6.06 -5.72
N ILE A 79 -9.93 -6.85 -6.34
CA ILE A 79 -8.76 -6.28 -7.04
C ILE A 79 -9.16 -5.48 -8.30
N CYS A 80 -10.28 -5.80 -8.94
CA CYS A 80 -10.82 -5.00 -10.05
C CYS A 80 -11.31 -3.62 -9.56
N ILE A 81 -11.92 -3.55 -8.37
CA ILE A 81 -12.29 -2.28 -7.73
C ILE A 81 -11.01 -1.49 -7.40
N VAL A 82 -10.01 -2.13 -6.81
CA VAL A 82 -8.70 -1.52 -6.52
C VAL A 82 -8.06 -0.95 -7.79
N GLN A 83 -8.09 -1.69 -8.90
CA GLN A 83 -7.55 -1.22 -10.18
C GLN A 83 -8.26 0.06 -10.67
N LEU A 84 -9.59 0.11 -10.57
CA LEU A 84 -10.34 1.31 -10.94
C LEU A 84 -9.92 2.49 -10.07
N CYS A 85 -9.91 2.30 -8.75
CA CYS A 85 -9.52 3.32 -7.79
C CYS A 85 -8.08 3.80 -8.01
N ALA A 86 -7.14 2.88 -8.30
CA ALA A 86 -5.73 3.19 -8.51
C ALA A 86 -5.53 4.09 -9.73
N ASN A 87 -6.31 3.83 -10.80
CA ASN A 87 -6.31 4.70 -11.98
C ASN A 87 -6.85 6.10 -11.68
N LEU A 88 -7.81 6.24 -10.76
CA LEU A 88 -8.37 7.53 -10.38
C LEU A 88 -7.37 8.34 -9.54
N VAL A 89 -6.71 7.71 -8.57
CA VAL A 89 -5.69 8.34 -7.72
C VAL A 89 -4.43 8.70 -8.51
N ALA A 90 -4.05 7.88 -9.48
CA ALA A 90 -2.84 8.11 -10.28
C ALA A 90 -2.91 9.36 -11.16
N LYS A 91 -4.09 9.69 -11.69
CA LYS A 91 -4.25 10.77 -12.67
C LYS A 91 -3.75 12.14 -12.17
N PRO A 92 -4.16 12.66 -10.99
CA PRO A 92 -3.66 13.96 -10.51
C PRO A 92 -2.14 13.98 -10.33
N SER A 93 -1.57 12.94 -9.72
CA SER A 93 -0.11 12.86 -9.49
C SER A 93 0.69 12.70 -10.79
N GLN A 94 0.20 11.90 -11.74
CA GLN A 94 0.82 11.77 -13.05
C GLN A 94 0.76 13.09 -13.84
N MET A 95 -0.37 13.78 -13.83
CA MET A 95 -0.52 15.04 -14.56
C MET A 95 0.36 16.16 -14.00
N ALA A 96 0.51 16.23 -12.68
CA ALA A 96 1.29 17.28 -12.03
C ALA A 96 2.77 16.91 -11.82
N GLY A 97 3.13 15.63 -11.96
CA GLY A 97 4.49 15.13 -11.72
C GLY A 97 4.92 15.18 -10.24
N VAL A 98 3.98 15.29 -9.30
CA VAL A 98 4.24 15.44 -7.86
C VAL A 98 3.62 14.27 -7.07
N PRO A 99 4.16 13.94 -5.88
CA PRO A 99 3.67 12.81 -5.08
C PRO A 99 2.29 13.09 -4.49
N TYR A 100 1.65 12.06 -3.96
CA TYR A 100 0.32 12.13 -3.36
C TYR A 100 0.21 13.23 -2.29
N ALA A 101 1.19 13.29 -1.38
CA ALA A 101 1.20 14.28 -0.30
C ALA A 101 1.16 15.74 -0.81
N VAL A 102 1.79 16.02 -1.96
CA VAL A 102 1.77 17.34 -2.58
C VAL A 102 0.45 17.60 -3.28
N ILE A 103 -0.13 16.59 -3.95
CA ILE A 103 -1.48 16.70 -4.54
C ILE A 103 -2.54 17.04 -3.50
N CYS A 104 -2.42 16.50 -2.27
CA CYS A 104 -3.34 16.82 -1.20
C CYS A 104 -3.39 18.32 -0.85
N ARG A 105 -2.39 19.13 -1.22
CA ARG A 105 -2.41 20.58 -1.03
C ARG A 105 -3.54 21.24 -1.80
N GLN A 106 -3.96 20.67 -2.93
CA GLN A 106 -5.10 21.15 -3.69
C GLN A 106 -6.40 21.07 -2.88
N ALA A 107 -6.63 19.97 -2.15
CA ALA A 107 -7.87 19.78 -1.41
C ALA A 107 -7.79 20.35 0.02
N PHE A 108 -6.68 20.14 0.72
CA PHE A 108 -6.53 20.47 2.14
C PHE A 108 -5.81 21.80 2.40
N GLY A 109 -5.22 22.41 1.38
CA GLY A 109 -4.36 23.58 1.50
C GLY A 109 -2.89 23.23 1.72
N VAL A 110 -2.01 24.21 1.46
CA VAL A 110 -0.54 24.01 1.47
C VAL A 110 0.03 23.50 2.80
N PHE A 111 -0.58 23.85 3.93
CA PHE A 111 -0.21 23.30 5.25
C PHE A 111 -1.20 22.23 5.72
N GLY A 112 -2.47 22.32 5.32
CA GLY A 112 -3.47 21.30 5.66
C GLY A 112 -3.21 19.93 5.04
N ALA A 113 -2.45 19.84 3.95
CA ALA A 113 -1.99 18.58 3.35
C ALA A 113 -1.15 17.71 4.31
N ASN A 114 -0.63 18.28 5.40
CA ASN A 114 0.03 17.51 6.44
C ASN A 114 -0.93 16.57 7.17
N ILE A 115 -2.22 16.87 7.21
CA ILE A 115 -3.23 16.00 7.83
C ILE A 115 -3.32 14.65 7.10
N PRO A 116 -3.64 14.59 5.78
CA PRO A 116 -3.64 13.33 5.05
C PRO A 116 -2.27 12.66 5.03
N ALA A 117 -1.17 13.44 4.95
CA ALA A 117 0.18 12.89 4.96
C ALA A 117 0.49 12.15 6.28
N VAL A 118 0.23 12.77 7.44
CA VAL A 118 0.47 12.15 8.74
C VAL A 118 -0.43 10.93 8.95
N ILE A 119 -1.72 11.00 8.60
CA ILE A 119 -2.62 9.84 8.70
C ILE A 119 -2.08 8.67 7.86
N ARG A 120 -1.72 8.92 6.59
CA ARG A 120 -1.16 7.90 5.71
C ARG A 120 0.17 7.35 6.22
N GLY A 121 1.05 8.23 6.73
CA GLY A 121 2.33 7.86 7.31
C GLY A 121 2.18 6.96 8.54
N LEU A 122 1.25 7.26 9.44
CA LEU A 122 0.95 6.43 10.62
C LEU A 122 0.43 5.04 10.24
N ILE A 123 -0.41 4.95 9.20
CA ILE A 123 -0.91 3.66 8.70
C ILE A 123 0.23 2.84 8.08
N ALA A 124 1.13 3.51 7.35
CA ALA A 124 2.31 2.85 6.83
C ALA A 124 3.24 2.33 7.94
N PHE A 125 3.28 2.96 9.13
CA PHE A 125 4.00 2.41 10.29
C PHE A 125 3.47 1.04 10.69
N ALA A 126 2.14 0.92 10.78
CA ALA A 126 1.49 -0.33 11.16
C ALA A 126 1.82 -1.41 10.12
N TRP A 127 1.67 -1.12 8.83
CA TRP A 127 1.97 -2.08 7.76
C TRP A 127 3.45 -2.46 7.68
N TYR A 128 4.35 -1.50 7.84
CA TYR A 128 5.78 -1.76 7.88
C TYR A 128 6.14 -2.72 9.03
N GLY A 129 5.53 -2.50 10.20
CA GLY A 129 5.67 -3.36 11.36
C GLY A 129 5.10 -4.76 11.14
N ILE A 130 3.88 -4.86 10.60
CA ILE A 130 3.18 -6.14 10.33
C ILE A 130 4.02 -6.99 9.37
N GLN A 131 4.48 -6.42 8.26
CA GLN A 131 5.28 -7.17 7.28
C GLN A 131 6.66 -7.55 7.83
N THR A 132 7.28 -6.69 8.66
CA THR A 132 8.52 -7.04 9.36
C THR A 132 8.32 -8.21 10.32
N TRP A 133 7.19 -8.24 11.02
CA TRP A 133 6.83 -9.34 11.91
C TRP A 133 6.56 -10.65 11.15
N LEU A 134 5.86 -10.59 10.01
CA LEU A 134 5.67 -11.77 9.16
C LEU A 134 7.00 -12.34 8.65
N ALA A 135 7.94 -11.47 8.25
CA ALA A 135 9.31 -11.90 7.91
C ALA A 135 10.05 -12.50 9.12
N ALA A 136 9.86 -11.93 10.30
CA ALA A 136 10.47 -12.43 11.54
C ALA A 136 9.95 -13.82 11.92
N ASN A 137 8.67 -14.12 11.68
CA ASN A 137 8.12 -15.46 11.89
C ASN A 137 8.74 -16.49 10.95
N ALA A 138 8.98 -16.14 9.68
CA ALA A 138 9.72 -17.00 8.76
C ALA A 138 11.14 -17.27 9.25
N LEU A 139 11.85 -16.23 9.72
CA LEU A 139 13.19 -16.40 10.30
C LEU A 139 13.16 -17.30 11.54
N MET A 140 12.18 -17.10 12.44
CA MET A 140 12.02 -17.91 13.64
C MET A 140 11.81 -19.39 13.29
N LEU A 141 11.00 -19.71 12.27
CA LEU A 141 10.79 -21.09 11.82
C LEU A 141 12.07 -21.71 11.24
N VAL A 142 12.87 -20.95 10.48
CA VAL A 142 14.20 -21.42 10.03
C VAL A 142 15.09 -21.73 11.25
N LEU A 143 15.16 -20.81 12.21
CA LEU A 143 16.01 -20.98 13.40
C LEU A 143 15.58 -22.18 14.24
N LEU A 144 14.28 -22.37 14.47
CA LEU A 144 13.77 -23.52 15.24
C LEU A 144 13.99 -24.85 14.50
N LYS A 145 13.97 -24.83 13.17
CA LYS A 145 14.22 -26.01 12.34
C LYS A 145 15.68 -26.47 12.43
N PHE A 146 16.65 -25.55 12.34
CA PHE A 146 18.08 -25.86 12.35
C PHE A 146 18.72 -25.86 13.75
N PHE A 147 18.15 -25.12 14.68
CA PHE A 147 18.60 -24.99 16.06
C PHE A 147 17.44 -25.19 17.04
N PRO A 148 16.93 -26.44 17.19
CA PRO A 148 15.77 -26.72 18.05
C PRO A 148 15.96 -26.33 19.52
N THR A 149 17.20 -26.20 20.00
CA THR A 149 17.54 -25.72 21.34
C THR A 149 17.02 -24.31 21.64
N LEU A 150 16.80 -23.50 20.59
CA LEU A 150 16.22 -22.16 20.69
C LEU A 150 14.72 -22.19 21.03
N ALA A 151 14.06 -23.35 20.99
CA ALA A 151 12.64 -23.46 21.39
C ALA A 151 12.40 -22.96 22.81
N SER A 152 13.37 -23.12 23.72
CA SER A 152 13.30 -22.59 25.08
C SER A 152 13.03 -21.08 25.15
N MET A 153 13.53 -20.31 24.17
CA MET A 153 13.37 -18.86 24.05
C MET A 153 11.99 -18.45 23.50
N THR A 154 11.14 -19.42 23.14
CA THR A 154 9.75 -19.14 22.70
C THR A 154 8.76 -19.07 23.85
N HIS A 155 9.11 -19.59 25.04
CA HIS A 155 8.19 -19.69 26.17
C HIS A 155 7.97 -18.36 26.91
N ALA A 156 9.01 -17.56 27.08
CA ALA A 156 8.91 -16.24 27.70
C ALA A 156 8.42 -15.23 26.66
N SER A 157 7.33 -14.51 26.97
CA SER A 157 6.77 -13.46 26.13
C SER A 157 6.79 -12.09 26.82
N TRP A 158 7.01 -11.05 26.02
CA TRP A 158 6.97 -9.66 26.45
C TRP A 158 6.22 -8.84 25.41
N LEU A 159 5.24 -8.03 25.85
CA LEU A 159 4.35 -7.24 24.98
C LEU A 159 3.67 -8.03 23.84
N GLY A 160 3.43 -9.33 24.05
CA GLY A 160 2.75 -10.21 23.08
C GLY A 160 3.68 -10.96 22.11
N LEU A 161 5.00 -10.79 22.20
CA LEU A 161 5.96 -11.52 21.36
C LEU A 161 6.98 -12.28 22.22
N SER A 162 7.38 -13.48 21.80
CA SER A 162 8.38 -14.28 22.51
C SER A 162 9.77 -13.65 22.47
N LEU A 163 10.68 -14.04 23.37
CA LEU A 163 12.06 -13.55 23.35
C LEU A 163 12.73 -13.85 21.99
N LEU A 164 12.57 -15.08 21.48
CA LEU A 164 13.06 -15.44 20.14
C LEU A 164 12.39 -14.61 19.04
N GLY A 165 11.09 -14.35 19.16
CA GLY A 165 10.35 -13.50 18.23
C GLY A 165 10.90 -12.06 18.22
N TRP A 166 11.20 -11.48 19.38
CA TRP A 166 11.84 -10.16 19.49
C TRP A 166 13.22 -10.12 18.87
N CYS A 167 14.04 -11.16 19.06
CA CYS A 167 15.34 -11.28 18.40
C CYS A 167 15.17 -11.32 16.87
N CYS A 168 14.28 -12.17 16.36
CA CYS A 168 14.02 -12.29 14.92
C CYS A 168 13.49 -10.97 14.34
N PHE A 169 12.56 -10.32 15.04
CA PHE A 169 12.01 -9.03 14.64
C PHE A 169 13.09 -7.96 14.61
N SER A 170 13.94 -7.88 15.63
CA SER A 170 15.04 -6.91 15.69
C SER A 170 16.04 -7.11 14.55
N VAL A 171 16.38 -8.37 14.24
CA VAL A 171 17.26 -8.70 13.11
C VAL A 171 16.62 -8.28 11.79
N MET A 172 15.35 -8.63 11.55
CA MET A 172 14.63 -8.25 10.33
C MET A 172 14.45 -6.73 10.20
N TRP A 173 14.19 -6.05 11.32
CA TRP A 173 14.04 -4.60 11.39
C TRP A 173 15.35 -3.89 11.04
N LEU A 174 16.48 -4.32 11.63
CA LEU A 174 17.81 -3.78 11.33
C LEU A 174 18.22 -4.05 9.87
N LEU A 175 17.99 -5.26 9.37
CA LEU A 175 18.33 -5.62 7.99
C LEU A 175 17.58 -4.75 6.97
N GLN A 176 16.28 -4.57 7.17
CA GLN A 176 15.48 -3.70 6.28
C GLN A 176 15.93 -2.25 6.34
N ALA A 177 16.21 -1.72 7.52
CA ALA A 177 16.74 -0.36 7.68
C ALA A 177 18.11 -0.20 6.98
N MET A 178 18.98 -1.20 7.05
CA MET A 178 20.27 -1.20 6.35
C MET A 178 20.10 -1.23 4.83
N VAL A 179 19.25 -2.11 4.28
CA VAL A 179 18.98 -2.16 2.83
C VAL A 179 18.44 -0.81 2.35
N PHE A 180 17.54 -0.21 3.10
CA PHE A 180 17.02 1.12 2.79
C PHE A 180 18.11 2.21 2.78
N TRP A 181 19.04 2.18 3.74
CA TRP A 181 20.10 3.18 3.86
C TRP A 181 21.02 3.26 2.62
N HIS A 182 21.16 2.15 1.90
CA HIS A 182 21.93 2.06 0.65
C HIS A 182 21.19 2.67 -0.57
N GLY A 183 19.98 3.18 -0.39
CA GLY A 183 19.24 3.98 -1.38
C GLY A 183 18.50 3.17 -2.45
N MET A 184 17.77 3.90 -3.31
CA MET A 184 16.81 3.34 -4.29
C MET A 184 17.43 2.36 -5.30
N ASN A 185 18.71 2.54 -5.65
CA ASN A 185 19.41 1.65 -6.60
C ASN A 185 19.65 0.24 -6.01
N ALA A 186 19.98 0.15 -4.72
CA ALA A 186 20.16 -1.13 -4.04
C ALA A 186 18.80 -1.85 -3.90
N ILE A 187 17.77 -1.11 -3.51
CA ILE A 187 16.39 -1.57 -3.40
C ILE A 187 15.93 -2.19 -4.74
N LYS A 188 16.13 -1.47 -5.86
CA LYS A 188 15.74 -1.96 -7.19
C LYS A 188 16.40 -3.30 -7.54
N ARG A 189 17.73 -3.40 -7.41
CA ARG A 189 18.46 -4.65 -7.72
C ARG A 189 18.01 -5.81 -6.85
N PHE A 190 17.73 -5.53 -5.57
CA PHE A 190 17.25 -6.55 -4.64
C PHE A 190 15.87 -7.09 -5.04
N ILE A 191 14.94 -6.21 -5.41
CA ILE A 191 13.59 -6.58 -5.85
C ILE A 191 13.61 -7.35 -7.17
N ASP A 192 14.47 -6.93 -8.12
CA ASP A 192 14.59 -7.58 -9.42
C ASP A 192 14.94 -9.07 -9.29
N VAL A 193 15.61 -9.48 -8.21
CA VAL A 193 15.93 -10.87 -7.88
C VAL A 193 14.86 -11.51 -7.00
N ALA A 194 14.45 -10.84 -5.92
CA ALA A 194 13.56 -11.42 -4.92
C ALA A 194 12.13 -11.67 -5.42
N GLY A 195 11.61 -10.78 -6.28
CA GLY A 195 10.24 -10.88 -6.82
C GLY A 195 10.00 -12.17 -7.61
N PRO A 196 10.78 -12.45 -8.68
CA PRO A 196 10.67 -13.70 -9.43
C PRO A 196 10.93 -14.96 -8.57
N ALA A 197 11.82 -14.88 -7.58
CA ALA A 197 12.14 -16.01 -6.72
C ALA A 197 10.93 -16.49 -5.89
N VAL A 198 10.08 -15.57 -5.40
CA VAL A 198 8.84 -15.95 -4.70
C VAL A 198 7.91 -16.73 -5.60
N TYR A 199 7.76 -16.31 -6.85
CA TYR A 199 6.90 -17.02 -7.80
C TYR A 199 7.36 -18.45 -7.98
N VAL A 200 8.66 -18.65 -8.16
CA VAL A 200 9.23 -20.00 -8.30
C VAL A 200 8.91 -20.82 -7.06
N VAL A 201 9.13 -20.28 -5.86
CA VAL A 201 8.86 -21.01 -4.60
C VAL A 201 7.38 -21.31 -4.42
N MET A 202 6.48 -20.35 -4.65
CA MET A 202 5.05 -20.52 -4.42
C MET A 202 4.41 -21.45 -5.46
N VAL A 203 4.81 -21.36 -6.73
CA VAL A 203 4.37 -22.29 -7.77
C VAL A 203 4.95 -23.69 -7.53
N ALA A 204 6.22 -23.79 -7.11
CA ALA A 204 6.82 -25.08 -6.76
C ALA A 204 6.11 -25.72 -5.55
N LEU A 205 5.75 -24.93 -4.54
CA LEU A 205 4.98 -25.40 -3.39
C LEU A 205 3.59 -25.89 -3.79
N ALA A 206 2.87 -25.12 -4.60
CA ALA A 206 1.56 -25.53 -5.13
C ALA A 206 1.69 -26.83 -5.96
N GLY A 207 2.70 -26.91 -6.84
CA GLY A 207 2.98 -28.11 -7.63
C GLY A 207 3.35 -29.32 -6.76
N TRP A 208 4.11 -29.13 -5.69
CA TRP A 208 4.44 -30.18 -4.72
C TRP A 208 3.19 -30.69 -3.99
N ILE A 209 2.28 -29.81 -3.58
CA ILE A 209 0.99 -30.19 -3.00
C ILE A 209 0.18 -31.03 -4.00
N VAL A 210 0.02 -30.54 -5.24
CA VAL A 210 -0.70 -31.28 -6.30
C VAL A 210 -0.06 -32.64 -6.55
N TYR A 211 1.27 -32.73 -6.56
CA TYR A 211 1.98 -34.00 -6.73
C TYR A 211 1.68 -35.00 -5.59
N LYS A 212 1.52 -34.52 -4.35
CA LYS A 212 1.26 -35.37 -3.19
C LYS A 212 -0.18 -35.89 -3.11
N ILE A 213 -1.16 -35.09 -3.51
CA ILE A 213 -2.59 -35.42 -3.34
C ILE A 213 -3.33 -35.70 -4.65
N GLY A 214 -2.71 -35.44 -5.80
CA GLY A 214 -3.37 -35.44 -7.11
C GLY A 214 -4.31 -34.24 -7.32
N PHE A 215 -4.78 -34.03 -8.55
CA PHE A 215 -5.75 -32.94 -8.82
C PHE A 215 -7.09 -33.15 -8.12
N ASP A 216 -7.49 -34.41 -7.92
CA ASP A 216 -8.74 -34.78 -7.23
C ASP A 216 -8.71 -34.41 -5.73
N GLY A 217 -7.50 -34.25 -5.16
CA GLY A 217 -7.32 -33.79 -3.78
C GLY A 217 -7.55 -32.28 -3.60
N ILE A 218 -7.72 -31.51 -4.68
CA ILE A 218 -7.99 -30.07 -4.60
C ILE A 218 -9.50 -29.85 -4.61
N SER A 219 -10.05 -29.51 -3.45
CA SER A 219 -11.47 -29.17 -3.36
C SER A 219 -11.68 -27.66 -3.56
N PHE A 220 -12.40 -27.33 -4.64
CA PHE A 220 -12.83 -25.95 -4.88
C PHE A 220 -14.09 -25.57 -4.09
N THR A 221 -14.75 -26.54 -3.45
CA THR A 221 -15.96 -26.33 -2.63
C THR A 221 -15.67 -26.38 -1.13
N LEU A 222 -14.41 -26.57 -0.73
CA LEU A 222 -14.00 -26.63 0.66
C LEU A 222 -14.28 -25.31 1.38
N SER A 223 -15.03 -25.38 2.47
CA SER A 223 -15.33 -24.27 3.37
C SER A 223 -15.11 -24.71 4.82
N SER A 224 -14.75 -23.78 5.70
CA SER A 224 -14.63 -24.04 7.13
C SER A 224 -15.98 -24.15 7.85
N LYS A 225 -17.08 -23.69 7.24
CA LYS A 225 -18.42 -23.60 7.85
C LYS A 225 -19.52 -23.87 6.83
N SER A 226 -20.62 -24.49 7.26
CA SER A 226 -21.82 -24.61 6.43
C SER A 226 -22.66 -23.33 6.56
N LEU A 227 -22.79 -22.57 5.48
CA LEU A 227 -23.57 -21.34 5.40
C LEU A 227 -24.78 -21.51 4.48
N SER A 228 -25.89 -20.84 4.75
CA SER A 228 -27.00 -20.72 3.82
C SER A 228 -26.61 -19.90 2.57
N ALA A 229 -27.37 -20.01 1.48
CA ALA A 229 -27.07 -19.28 0.25
C ALA A 229 -27.06 -17.75 0.45
N GLY A 230 -27.94 -17.21 1.30
CA GLY A 230 -27.97 -15.79 1.63
C GLY A 230 -26.75 -15.33 2.41
N GLU A 231 -26.34 -16.12 3.42
CA GLU A 231 -25.14 -15.84 4.21
C GLU A 231 -23.87 -15.92 3.36
N GLN A 232 -23.76 -16.91 2.47
CA GLN A 232 -22.64 -17.00 1.53
C GLN A 232 -22.55 -15.75 0.65
N GLY A 233 -23.67 -15.31 0.08
CA GLY A 233 -23.72 -14.08 -0.72
C GLY A 233 -23.27 -12.85 0.05
N TRP A 234 -23.70 -12.70 1.31
CA TRP A 234 -23.27 -11.61 2.18
C TRP A 234 -21.78 -11.67 2.48
N GLN A 235 -21.26 -12.84 2.87
CA GLN A 235 -19.83 -13.02 3.16
C GLN A 235 -18.95 -12.79 1.93
N MET A 236 -19.42 -13.10 0.72
CA MET A 236 -18.69 -12.78 -0.51
C MET A 236 -18.58 -11.27 -0.74
N ILE A 237 -19.64 -10.51 -0.46
CA ILE A 237 -19.63 -9.05 -0.55
C ILE A 237 -18.67 -8.47 0.51
N THR A 238 -18.73 -8.99 1.74
CA THR A 238 -17.83 -8.63 2.84
C THR A 238 -16.37 -8.90 2.51
N ALA A 239 -16.03 -10.10 2.01
CA ALA A 239 -14.67 -10.45 1.61
C ALA A 239 -14.17 -9.56 0.47
N THR A 240 -15.03 -9.25 -0.51
CA THR A 240 -14.70 -8.30 -1.59
C THR A 240 -14.37 -6.92 -1.03
N ALA A 241 -15.12 -6.45 -0.02
CA ALA A 241 -14.85 -5.18 0.63
C ALA A 241 -13.55 -5.18 1.43
N LEU A 242 -13.25 -6.27 2.14
CA LEU A 242 -12.00 -6.47 2.87
C LEU A 242 -10.77 -6.45 1.95
N VAL A 243 -10.86 -6.98 0.72
CA VAL A 243 -9.79 -6.86 -0.29
C VAL A 243 -9.51 -5.39 -0.62
N VAL A 244 -10.56 -4.58 -0.79
CA VAL A 244 -10.39 -3.15 -1.07
C VAL A 244 -9.78 -2.43 0.14
N SER A 245 -10.23 -2.76 1.36
CA SER A 245 -9.65 -2.22 2.60
C SER A 245 -8.18 -2.61 2.76
N TYR A 246 -7.80 -3.85 2.45
CA TYR A 246 -6.41 -4.32 2.47
C TYR A 246 -5.51 -3.51 1.52
N PHE A 247 -5.94 -3.32 0.28
CA PHE A 247 -5.19 -2.55 -0.72
C PHE A 247 -5.33 -1.03 -0.56
N SER A 248 -6.11 -0.53 0.40
CA SER A 248 -6.43 0.89 0.53
C SER A 248 -5.20 1.77 0.81
N GLY A 249 -4.22 1.26 1.57
CA GLY A 249 -2.94 1.94 1.79
C GLY A 249 -2.13 2.07 0.50
N PRO A 250 -1.72 0.95 -0.12
CA PRO A 250 -1.04 0.93 -1.42
C PRO A 250 -1.77 1.73 -2.51
N LEU A 251 -3.10 1.75 -2.47
CA LEU A 251 -3.95 2.50 -3.39
C LEU A 251 -3.68 4.02 -3.36
N LEU A 252 -3.63 4.64 -2.18
CA LEU A 252 -3.29 6.06 -2.06
C LEU A 252 -1.81 6.31 -2.37
N ASN A 253 -0.95 5.39 -1.91
CA ASN A 253 0.48 5.40 -2.16
C ASN A 253 0.82 5.37 -3.64
N PHE A 254 -0.03 4.79 -4.47
CA PHE A 254 0.18 4.71 -5.91
C PHE A 254 0.34 6.09 -6.57
N GLY A 255 -0.20 7.17 -5.98
CA GLY A 255 0.06 8.54 -6.44
C GLY A 255 1.56 8.91 -6.43
N ASP A 256 2.32 8.42 -5.45
CA ASP A 256 3.77 8.69 -5.32
C ASP A 256 4.58 8.06 -6.46
N PHE A 257 4.10 6.93 -6.99
CA PHE A 257 4.73 6.21 -8.11
C PHE A 257 4.18 6.67 -9.47
N ALA A 258 2.89 6.98 -9.53
CA ALA A 258 2.22 7.45 -10.75
C ALA A 258 2.84 8.73 -11.32
N ARG A 259 3.44 9.57 -10.47
CA ARG A 259 4.17 10.78 -10.88
C ARG A 259 5.32 10.53 -11.86
N TYR A 260 5.86 9.32 -11.89
CA TYR A 260 6.94 8.92 -12.79
C TYR A 260 6.44 8.38 -14.14
N GLY A 261 5.14 8.09 -14.27
CA GLY A 261 4.54 7.48 -15.45
C GLY A 261 4.48 8.42 -16.66
N LYS A 262 4.91 7.94 -17.82
CA LYS A 262 4.94 8.70 -19.09
C LYS A 262 3.58 9.29 -19.47
N ASN A 263 2.52 8.50 -19.32
CA ASN A 263 1.15 8.90 -19.60
C ASN A 263 0.17 7.94 -18.93
N MET A 264 -1.09 8.35 -18.85
CA MET A 264 -2.15 7.54 -18.24
C MET A 264 -2.45 6.23 -18.99
N GLY A 265 -2.17 6.16 -20.30
CA GLY A 265 -2.34 4.93 -21.09
C GLY A 265 -1.40 3.81 -20.61
N GLU A 266 -0.13 4.15 -20.42
CA GLU A 266 0.89 3.24 -19.88
C GLU A 266 0.56 2.81 -18.43
N ILE A 267 0.13 3.76 -17.58
CA ILE A 267 -0.30 3.45 -16.21
C ILE A 267 -1.50 2.50 -16.20
N ARG A 268 -2.54 2.77 -17.00
CA ARG A 268 -3.74 1.92 -17.08
C ARG A 268 -3.40 0.51 -17.57
N ARG A 269 -2.50 0.41 -18.56
CA ARG A 269 -2.00 -0.87 -19.07
C ARG A 269 -1.24 -1.62 -17.99
N GLY A 270 -0.30 -0.96 -17.32
CA GLY A 270 0.47 -1.56 -16.22
C GLY A 270 -0.43 -2.02 -15.07
N ASN A 271 -1.38 -1.19 -14.64
CA ASN A 271 -2.37 -1.54 -13.61
C ASN A 271 -3.23 -2.74 -14.02
N ARG A 272 -3.64 -2.83 -15.29
CA ARG A 272 -4.46 -3.97 -15.75
C ARG A 272 -3.69 -5.29 -15.67
N TRP A 273 -2.44 -5.31 -16.13
CA TRP A 273 -1.60 -6.50 -16.06
C TRP A 273 -1.13 -6.82 -14.64
N GLY A 274 -0.80 -5.80 -13.85
CA GLY A 274 -0.22 -5.96 -12.52
C GLY A 274 -1.23 -6.23 -11.41
N LEU A 275 -2.50 -5.81 -11.59
CA LEU A 275 -3.57 -6.06 -10.63
C LEU A 275 -4.39 -7.30 -11.04
N PRO A 276 -5.48 -7.27 -11.84
CA PRO A 276 -6.29 -8.46 -12.08
C PRO A 276 -5.54 -9.70 -12.61
N PHE A 277 -4.68 -9.55 -13.62
CA PHE A 277 -4.03 -10.71 -14.25
C PHE A 277 -2.98 -11.35 -13.35
N ASN A 278 -2.14 -10.54 -12.72
CA ASN A 278 -1.14 -11.01 -11.77
C ASN A 278 -1.79 -11.57 -10.49
N PHE A 279 -2.84 -10.89 -10.00
CA PHE A 279 -3.59 -11.29 -8.81
C PHE A 279 -4.39 -12.59 -9.03
N LEU A 280 -4.79 -12.89 -10.27
CA LEU A 280 -5.38 -14.19 -10.61
C LEU A 280 -4.40 -15.34 -10.33
N LEU A 281 -3.15 -15.22 -10.77
CA LEU A 281 -2.13 -16.23 -10.51
C LEU A 281 -1.90 -16.41 -9.01
N PHE A 282 -1.75 -15.29 -8.28
CA PHE A 282 -1.67 -15.27 -6.82
C PHE A 282 -2.86 -16.01 -6.16
N SER A 283 -4.07 -15.71 -6.60
CA SER A 283 -5.30 -16.23 -6.00
C SER A 283 -5.44 -17.73 -6.23
N VAL A 284 -5.13 -18.20 -7.45
CA VAL A 284 -5.13 -19.64 -7.78
C VAL A 284 -4.10 -20.38 -6.94
N VAL A 285 -2.86 -19.87 -6.86
CA VAL A 285 -1.80 -20.49 -6.06
C VAL A 285 -2.20 -20.57 -4.58
N THR A 286 -2.76 -19.48 -4.03
CA THR A 286 -3.24 -19.44 -2.64
C THR A 286 -4.32 -20.48 -2.38
N VAL A 287 -5.34 -20.53 -3.24
CA VAL A 287 -6.45 -21.49 -3.12
C VAL A 287 -5.96 -22.93 -3.21
N VAL A 288 -5.07 -23.23 -4.16
CA VAL A 288 -4.50 -24.58 -4.32
C VAL A 288 -3.71 -24.99 -3.08
N ILE A 289 -2.88 -24.09 -2.53
CA ILE A 289 -2.10 -24.36 -1.33
C ILE A 289 -3.02 -24.61 -0.14
N VAL A 290 -3.92 -23.68 0.17
CA VAL A 290 -4.80 -23.77 1.35
C VAL A 290 -5.73 -24.99 1.25
N SER A 291 -6.40 -25.18 0.11
CA SER A 291 -7.28 -26.34 -0.10
C SER A 291 -6.51 -27.66 -0.04
N GLY A 292 -5.33 -27.72 -0.69
CA GLY A 292 -4.54 -28.93 -0.70
C GLY A 292 -3.93 -29.29 0.66
N THR A 293 -3.66 -28.31 1.54
CA THR A 293 -3.22 -28.60 2.92
C THR A 293 -4.28 -29.33 3.73
N GLN A 294 -5.58 -29.05 3.51
CA GLN A 294 -6.66 -29.81 4.15
C GLN A 294 -6.62 -31.28 3.76
N SER A 295 -6.44 -31.57 2.47
CA SER A 295 -6.37 -32.95 1.97
C SER A 295 -5.08 -33.66 2.36
N LEU A 296 -3.96 -32.93 2.44
CA LEU A 296 -2.65 -33.49 2.74
C LEU A 296 -2.40 -33.69 4.25
N PHE A 297 -2.82 -32.73 5.07
CA PHE A 297 -2.51 -32.67 6.51
C PHE A 297 -3.75 -32.78 7.41
N GLY A 298 -4.96 -32.85 6.84
CA GLY A 298 -6.20 -32.92 7.62
C GLY A 298 -6.66 -31.59 8.22
N LYS A 299 -5.90 -30.50 8.02
CA LYS A 299 -6.23 -29.15 8.48
C LYS A 299 -5.91 -28.12 7.40
N MET A 300 -6.75 -27.08 7.26
CA MET A 300 -6.45 -25.92 6.43
C MET A 300 -5.34 -25.09 7.09
N ILE A 301 -4.20 -24.99 6.42
CA ILE A 301 -3.10 -24.12 6.84
C ILE A 301 -3.21 -22.82 6.05
N THR A 302 -3.40 -21.72 6.77
CA THR A 302 -3.62 -20.39 6.19
C THR A 302 -2.32 -19.59 6.05
N ASP A 303 -1.25 -19.99 6.74
CA ASP A 303 0.07 -19.39 6.62
C ASP A 303 0.94 -20.16 5.61
N PRO A 304 1.35 -19.53 4.48
CA PRO A 304 2.24 -20.20 3.53
C PRO A 304 3.63 -20.51 4.11
N ILE A 305 4.12 -19.75 5.11
CA ILE A 305 5.39 -20.03 5.78
C ILE A 305 5.28 -21.35 6.57
N GLU A 306 4.19 -21.54 7.32
CA GLU A 306 3.91 -22.81 7.99
C GLU A 306 3.85 -23.94 6.97
N THR A 307 3.18 -23.73 5.83
CA THR A 307 3.08 -24.75 4.78
C THR A 307 4.44 -25.14 4.20
N VAL A 308 5.31 -24.16 3.90
CA VAL A 308 6.69 -24.43 3.44
C VAL A 308 7.47 -25.23 4.48
N SER A 309 7.31 -24.93 5.77
CA SER A 309 8.01 -25.65 6.84
C SER A 309 7.66 -27.14 6.93
N MET A 310 6.53 -27.55 6.35
CA MET A 310 6.02 -28.93 6.36
C MET A 310 6.41 -29.75 5.12
N VAL A 311 7.17 -29.20 4.18
CA VAL A 311 7.60 -29.90 2.94
C VAL A 311 8.53 -31.10 3.21
N GLY A 312 9.06 -31.23 4.43
CA GLY A 312 9.80 -32.41 4.90
C GLY A 312 11.26 -32.51 4.44
N ASN A 313 11.68 -31.76 3.43
CA ASN A 313 13.08 -31.64 3.01
C ASN A 313 13.71 -30.36 3.59
N ASP A 314 14.73 -30.53 4.45
CA ASP A 314 15.32 -29.42 5.20
C ASP A 314 15.96 -28.34 4.31
N VAL A 315 16.57 -28.73 3.20
CA VAL A 315 17.18 -27.79 2.24
C VAL A 315 16.10 -27.01 1.50
N ALA A 316 15.04 -27.68 1.06
CA ALA A 316 13.91 -27.02 0.39
C ALA A 316 13.19 -26.05 1.33
N VAL A 317 12.99 -26.43 2.60
CA VAL A 317 12.43 -25.57 3.64
C VAL A 317 13.31 -24.33 3.83
N ALA A 318 14.63 -24.50 3.98
CA ALA A 318 15.55 -23.37 4.14
C ALA A 318 15.51 -22.40 2.96
N ILE A 319 15.60 -22.92 1.74
CA ILE A 319 15.57 -22.10 0.51
C ILE A 319 14.23 -21.38 0.38
N GLY A 320 13.11 -22.08 0.62
CA GLY A 320 11.78 -21.51 0.54
C GLY A 320 11.58 -20.37 1.55
N LEU A 321 11.90 -20.62 2.82
CA LEU A 321 11.74 -19.63 3.89
C LEU A 321 12.69 -18.43 3.72
N LEU A 322 13.95 -18.65 3.35
CA LEU A 322 14.90 -17.56 3.08
C LEU A 322 14.47 -16.71 1.88
N THR A 323 13.90 -17.33 0.84
CA THR A 323 13.34 -16.62 -0.32
C THR A 323 12.15 -15.76 0.09
N MET A 324 11.25 -16.30 0.93
CA MET A 324 10.10 -15.55 1.44
C MET A 324 10.52 -14.39 2.34
N ILE A 325 11.56 -14.56 3.18
CA ILE A 325 12.15 -13.47 3.97
C ILE A 325 12.68 -12.38 3.04
N ALA A 326 13.52 -12.76 2.06
CA ALA A 326 14.11 -11.79 1.12
C ALA A 326 13.02 -11.01 0.38
N ALA A 327 11.99 -11.68 -0.11
CA ALA A 327 10.91 -10.99 -0.80
C ALA A 327 10.07 -10.09 0.11
N THR A 328 9.78 -10.52 1.32
CA THR A 328 9.04 -9.71 2.29
C THR A 328 9.79 -8.41 2.60
N ILE A 329 11.12 -8.48 2.76
CA ILE A 329 12.00 -7.30 2.90
C ILE A 329 11.83 -6.35 1.71
N GLY A 330 11.86 -6.88 0.48
CA GLY A 330 11.81 -6.08 -0.74
C GLY A 330 10.48 -5.35 -0.90
N ILE A 331 9.39 -6.09 -0.71
CA ILE A 331 8.02 -5.56 -0.80
C ILE A 331 7.77 -4.52 0.28
N ASN A 332 8.20 -4.80 1.52
CA ASN A 332 7.95 -3.91 2.63
C ASN A 332 8.63 -2.54 2.45
N ILE A 333 9.84 -2.53 1.87
CA ILE A 333 10.54 -1.28 1.52
C ILE A 333 9.75 -0.51 0.45
N VAL A 334 9.28 -1.15 -0.62
CA VAL A 334 8.56 -0.44 -1.69
C VAL A 334 7.21 0.07 -1.22
N ALA A 335 6.40 -0.81 -0.63
CA ALA A 335 4.99 -0.57 -0.35
C ALA A 335 4.78 0.31 0.88
N ASN A 336 5.55 0.05 1.94
CA ASN A 336 5.28 0.60 3.28
C ASN A 336 6.35 1.56 3.77
N PHE A 337 7.44 1.76 3.03
CA PHE A 337 8.54 2.63 3.48
C PHE A 337 8.68 3.90 2.62
N VAL A 338 8.56 3.78 1.29
CA VAL A 338 8.71 4.93 0.37
C VAL A 338 7.65 6.00 0.61
N SER A 339 6.40 5.58 0.75
CA SER A 339 5.23 6.43 0.98
C SER A 339 5.31 7.29 2.24
N PRO A 340 5.53 6.71 3.45
CA PRO A 340 5.68 7.52 4.66
C PRO A 340 6.90 8.44 4.59
N ALA A 341 7.98 8.04 3.91
CA ALA A 341 9.13 8.91 3.75
C ALA A 341 8.77 10.23 3.01
N PHE A 342 7.91 10.18 1.98
CA PHE A 342 7.36 11.38 1.35
C PHE A 342 6.40 12.14 2.26
N ASP A 343 5.56 11.45 3.03
CA ASP A 343 4.61 12.08 3.95
C ASP A 343 5.27 12.91 5.05
N PHE A 344 6.24 12.31 5.77
CA PHE A 344 6.96 13.01 6.83
C PHE A 344 7.85 14.10 6.26
N SER A 345 8.44 13.89 5.08
CA SER A 345 9.17 14.94 4.40
C SER A 345 8.26 16.13 4.05
N ASN A 346 7.02 15.88 3.60
CA ASN A 346 6.04 16.94 3.33
C ASN A 346 5.70 17.79 4.57
N CYS A 347 5.76 17.22 5.78
CA CYS A 347 5.51 17.95 7.02
C CYS A 347 6.58 19.01 7.32
N SER A 348 7.84 18.73 7.00
CA SER A 348 8.94 19.68 7.16
C SER A 348 10.06 19.44 6.13
N PRO A 349 9.89 19.91 4.89
CA PRO A 349 10.77 19.55 3.76
C PRO A 349 12.26 19.86 3.97
N GLN A 350 12.55 20.90 4.78
CA GLN A 350 13.90 21.36 5.09
C GLN A 350 14.57 20.58 6.24
N LYS A 351 13.80 19.87 7.06
CA LYS A 351 14.31 19.17 8.25
C LYS A 351 14.22 17.65 8.13
N ILE A 352 13.22 17.16 7.39
CA ILE A 352 12.95 15.74 7.23
C ILE A 352 13.26 15.36 5.78
N SER A 353 14.44 14.79 5.58
CA SER A 353 14.81 14.16 4.31
C SER A 353 13.99 12.87 4.11
N PHE A 354 13.95 12.35 2.88
CA PHE A 354 13.40 11.02 2.59
C PHE A 354 13.97 9.94 3.52
N ARG A 355 15.29 9.97 3.79
CA ARG A 355 15.91 9.00 4.71
C ARG A 355 15.43 9.16 6.14
N THR A 356 15.35 10.40 6.63
CA THR A 356 14.86 10.71 7.97
C THR A 356 13.41 10.29 8.14
N GLY A 357 12.53 10.62 7.18
CA GLY A 357 11.12 10.24 7.20
C GLY A 357 10.92 8.73 7.21
N GLY A 358 11.71 8.01 6.42
CA GLY A 358 11.76 6.56 6.44
C GLY A 358 12.15 5.96 7.79
N MET A 359 13.19 6.48 8.43
CA MET A 359 13.62 5.99 9.75
C MET A 359 12.61 6.29 10.86
N ILE A 360 11.90 7.42 10.77
CA ILE A 360 10.76 7.69 11.66
C ILE A 360 9.72 6.57 11.52
N ALA A 361 9.44 6.13 10.30
CA ALA A 361 8.52 5.02 10.05
C ALA A 361 9.01 3.68 10.61
N ALA A 362 10.29 3.38 10.39
CA ALA A 362 10.89 2.16 10.92
C ALA A 362 10.80 2.11 12.45
N VAL A 363 11.23 3.17 13.14
CA VAL A 363 11.21 3.23 14.61
C VAL A 363 9.78 3.24 15.14
N GLY A 364 8.89 4.02 14.52
CA GLY A 364 7.48 4.10 14.90
C GLY A 364 6.75 2.76 14.84
N SER A 365 7.09 1.90 13.88
CA SER A 365 6.49 0.57 13.74
C SER A 365 6.72 -0.34 14.94
N VAL A 366 7.84 -0.19 15.66
CA VAL A 366 8.15 -1.02 16.84
C VAL A 366 7.23 -0.67 18.00
N LEU A 367 6.91 0.61 18.15
CA LEU A 367 6.07 1.14 19.22
C LEU A 367 4.60 0.69 19.10
N LEU A 368 4.14 0.38 17.89
CA LEU A 368 2.78 -0.08 17.64
C LEU A 368 2.57 -1.56 18.01
N THR A 369 3.62 -2.31 18.33
CA THR A 369 3.55 -3.75 18.61
C THR A 369 2.72 -4.51 17.55
N PRO A 370 3.14 -4.46 16.27
CA PRO A 370 2.30 -4.78 15.11
C PRO A 370 1.78 -6.22 15.09
N TRP A 371 2.45 -7.16 15.77
CA TRP A 371 1.98 -8.54 15.96
C TRP A 371 0.63 -8.61 16.66
N ASN A 372 0.32 -7.67 17.55
CA ASN A 372 -0.97 -7.61 18.24
C ASN A 372 -2.13 -7.21 17.30
N LEU A 373 -1.83 -6.73 16.08
CA LEU A 373 -2.82 -6.30 15.08
C LEU A 373 -3.11 -7.39 14.03
N PHE A 374 -2.25 -8.40 13.90
CA PHE A 374 -2.29 -9.33 12.75
C PHE A 374 -2.13 -10.81 13.13
N GLN A 375 -2.26 -11.14 14.42
CA GLN A 375 -2.08 -12.51 14.93
C GLN A 375 -3.27 -13.45 14.71
N SER A 376 -4.48 -12.93 14.44
CA SER A 376 -5.66 -13.77 14.18
C SER A 376 -6.52 -13.20 13.04
N PRO A 377 -7.31 -14.04 12.34
CA PRO A 377 -8.23 -13.58 11.29
C PRO A 377 -9.15 -12.43 11.72
N GLU A 378 -9.70 -12.50 12.93
CA GLU A 378 -10.61 -11.49 13.47
C GLU A 378 -9.89 -10.16 13.69
N LEU A 379 -8.67 -10.20 14.24
CA LEU A 379 -7.85 -9.00 14.42
C LEU A 379 -7.37 -8.41 13.09
N ILE A 380 -7.13 -9.25 12.08
CA ILE A 380 -6.83 -8.80 10.72
C ILE A 380 -8.02 -8.01 10.18
N HIS A 381 -9.23 -8.57 10.20
CA HIS A 381 -10.43 -7.89 9.69
C HIS A 381 -10.70 -6.60 10.45
N TYR A 382 -10.64 -6.65 11.78
CA TYR A 382 -10.81 -5.48 12.64
C TYR A 382 -9.79 -4.37 12.33
N THR A 383 -8.51 -4.74 12.16
CA THR A 383 -7.46 -3.79 11.79
C THR A 383 -7.74 -3.17 10.43
N LEU A 384 -8.15 -3.97 9.43
CA LEU A 384 -8.51 -3.47 8.11
C LEU A 384 -9.69 -2.50 8.13
N ASP A 385 -10.68 -2.75 8.98
CA ASP A 385 -11.86 -1.90 9.12
C ASP A 385 -11.49 -0.52 9.70
N VAL A 386 -10.67 -0.51 10.76
CA VAL A 386 -10.15 0.73 11.37
C VAL A 386 -9.30 1.52 10.38
N LEU A 387 -8.39 0.85 9.66
CA LEU A 387 -7.57 1.50 8.63
C LEU A 387 -8.43 2.06 7.50
N GLY A 388 -9.44 1.31 7.07
CA GLY A 388 -10.43 1.72 6.07
C GLY A 388 -11.19 2.99 6.47
N ALA A 389 -11.56 3.13 7.75
CA ALA A 389 -12.25 4.30 8.28
C ALA A 389 -11.43 5.60 8.16
N PHE A 390 -10.10 5.53 8.20
CA PHE A 390 -9.23 6.69 7.98
C PHE A 390 -8.94 6.95 6.50
N ILE A 391 -8.70 5.89 5.72
CA ILE A 391 -8.27 6.02 4.32
C ILE A 391 -9.43 6.37 3.39
N GLY A 392 -10.59 5.76 3.60
CA GLY A 392 -11.78 5.99 2.78
C GLY A 392 -12.11 7.47 2.61
N PRO A 393 -12.25 8.24 3.70
CA PRO A 393 -12.53 9.68 3.62
C PRO A 393 -11.46 10.48 2.86
N LEU A 394 -10.18 10.17 3.04
CA LEU A 394 -9.08 10.83 2.32
C LEU A 394 -9.19 10.59 0.81
N PHE A 395 -9.45 9.34 0.41
CA PHE A 395 -9.69 8.96 -0.97
C PHE A 395 -10.90 9.71 -1.56
N GLY A 396 -12.02 9.71 -0.85
CA GLY A 396 -13.25 10.38 -1.28
C GLY A 396 -13.07 11.89 -1.47
N ILE A 397 -12.40 12.57 -0.53
CA ILE A 397 -12.12 14.00 -0.60
C ILE A 397 -11.20 14.32 -1.79
N LEU A 398 -10.12 13.55 -1.98
CA LEU A 398 -9.20 13.75 -3.10
C LEU A 398 -9.92 13.64 -4.45
N LEU A 399 -10.72 12.59 -4.63
CA LEU A 399 -11.42 12.37 -5.90
C LEU A 399 -12.51 13.42 -6.13
N ALA A 400 -13.27 13.77 -5.10
CA ALA A 400 -14.30 14.81 -5.19
C ALA A 400 -13.69 16.16 -5.56
N ASP A 401 -12.59 16.55 -4.90
CA ASP A 401 -11.88 17.78 -5.21
C ASP A 401 -11.38 17.80 -6.66
N PHE A 402 -10.60 16.79 -7.04
CA PHE A 402 -9.95 16.78 -8.35
C PHE A 402 -10.95 16.61 -9.50
N TYR A 403 -11.84 15.62 -9.45
CA TYR A 403 -12.73 15.32 -10.59
C TYR A 403 -14.00 16.16 -10.63
N LEU A 404 -14.61 16.45 -9.48
CA LEU A 404 -15.95 17.05 -9.43
C LEU A 404 -15.90 18.57 -9.22
N ILE A 405 -15.03 19.05 -8.34
CA ILE A 405 -14.92 20.49 -8.00
C ILE A 405 -13.97 21.20 -8.96
N LYS A 406 -12.73 20.72 -9.08
CA LYS A 406 -11.67 21.32 -9.92
C LYS A 406 -11.64 20.80 -11.36
N ARG A 407 -12.43 19.76 -11.67
CA ARG A 407 -12.64 19.24 -13.04
C ARG A 407 -11.35 18.82 -13.77
N SER A 408 -10.52 18.03 -13.09
CA SER A 408 -9.23 17.51 -13.57
C SER A 408 -8.21 18.60 -13.92
N ARG A 409 -8.21 19.70 -13.18
CA ARG A 409 -7.25 20.79 -13.33
C ARG A 409 -6.43 20.96 -12.05
N VAL A 410 -5.14 21.25 -12.22
CA VAL A 410 -4.16 21.45 -11.14
C VAL A 410 -3.24 22.58 -11.57
N SER A 411 -2.99 23.52 -10.66
CA SER A 411 -1.96 24.55 -10.85
C SER A 411 -0.70 24.12 -10.09
N VAL A 412 0.26 23.51 -10.81
CA VAL A 412 1.43 22.87 -10.17
C VAL A 412 2.26 23.88 -9.37
N ASP A 413 2.49 25.08 -9.92
CA ASP A 413 3.30 26.10 -9.24
C ASP A 413 2.63 26.58 -7.95
N ASP A 414 1.30 26.71 -7.95
CA ASP A 414 0.55 27.14 -6.76
C ASP A 414 0.57 26.09 -5.64
N LEU A 415 0.89 24.82 -5.92
CA LEU A 415 1.09 23.79 -4.89
C LEU A 415 2.31 24.08 -4.01
N PHE A 416 3.20 24.98 -4.45
CA PHE A 416 4.42 25.36 -3.76
C PHE A 416 4.44 26.85 -3.37
N ASP A 417 3.30 27.53 -3.47
CA ASP A 417 3.14 28.92 -3.05
C ASP A 417 2.58 28.98 -1.61
N ALA A 418 3.43 29.45 -0.68
CA ALA A 418 3.08 29.60 0.73
C ALA A 418 2.60 31.03 1.08
N THR A 419 2.30 31.86 0.09
CA THR A 419 1.82 33.22 0.32
C THR A 419 0.29 33.25 0.53
N PRO A 420 -0.24 34.25 1.26
CA PRO A 420 -1.69 34.42 1.42
C PRO A 420 -2.48 34.58 0.12
N GLN A 421 -1.80 34.96 -0.97
CA GLN A 421 -2.37 35.13 -2.30
C GLN A 421 -2.36 33.84 -3.13
N GLY A 422 -1.64 32.81 -2.67
CA GLY A 422 -1.54 31.52 -3.33
C GLY A 422 -2.91 30.83 -3.44
N ARG A 423 -3.16 30.17 -4.58
CA ARG A 423 -4.45 29.54 -4.89
C ARG A 423 -4.89 28.52 -3.85
N TYR A 424 -3.94 27.80 -3.27
CA TYR A 424 -4.17 26.75 -2.28
C TYR A 424 -3.83 27.18 -0.85
N TRP A 425 -3.80 28.50 -0.59
CA TRP A 425 -3.60 29.04 0.76
C TRP A 425 -4.84 28.88 1.65
N TYR A 426 -6.04 29.06 1.10
CA TYR A 426 -7.29 29.02 1.86
C TYR A 426 -7.24 29.95 3.10
N ARG A 427 -7.53 29.42 4.30
CA ARG A 427 -7.48 30.17 5.57
C ARG A 427 -6.23 29.75 6.34
N GLY A 428 -5.17 30.55 6.24
CA GLY A 428 -3.92 30.31 6.97
C GLY A 428 -3.16 29.06 6.52
N GLY A 429 -3.33 28.63 5.26
CA GLY A 429 -2.75 27.42 4.70
C GLY A 429 -3.60 26.16 4.84
N PHE A 430 -4.80 26.26 5.42
CA PHE A 430 -5.71 25.13 5.66
C PHE A 430 -7.06 25.37 4.99
N ASN A 431 -7.59 24.33 4.32
CA ASN A 431 -8.95 24.32 3.81
C ASN A 431 -9.91 23.81 4.90
N PRO A 432 -10.69 24.69 5.57
CA PRO A 432 -11.60 24.26 6.63
C PRO A 432 -12.70 23.32 6.12
N LYS A 433 -13.06 23.38 4.83
CA LYS A 433 -14.10 22.51 4.26
C LYS A 433 -13.62 21.08 4.10
N ALA A 434 -12.36 20.88 3.73
CA ALA A 434 -11.76 19.55 3.67
C ALA A 434 -11.68 18.92 5.07
N ILE A 435 -11.26 19.70 6.07
CA ILE A 435 -11.19 19.24 7.46
C ILE A 435 -12.59 18.93 8.02
N ALA A 436 -13.56 19.80 7.76
CA ALA A 436 -14.95 19.61 8.18
C ALA A 436 -15.64 18.43 7.48
N ALA A 437 -15.18 18.03 6.29
CA ALA A 437 -15.62 16.79 5.65
C ALA A 437 -14.90 15.56 6.24
N LEU A 438 -13.60 15.69 6.54
CA LEU A 438 -12.77 14.59 7.04
C LEU A 438 -13.18 14.14 8.44
N LEU A 439 -13.25 15.05 9.41
CA LEU A 439 -13.42 14.69 10.82
C LEU A 439 -14.72 13.92 11.10
N PRO A 440 -15.90 14.33 10.60
CA PRO A 440 -17.12 13.57 10.81
C PRO A 440 -17.10 12.22 10.08
N SER A 441 -16.51 12.17 8.88
CA SER A 441 -16.43 10.92 8.09
C SER A 441 -15.56 9.87 8.79
N VAL A 442 -14.41 10.27 9.33
CA VAL A 442 -13.56 9.40 10.15
C VAL A 442 -14.28 9.04 11.44
N GLY A 443 -14.89 10.00 12.14
CA GLY A 443 -15.62 9.76 13.38
C GLY A 443 -16.74 8.72 13.22
N ILE A 444 -17.54 8.83 12.16
CA ILE A 444 -18.58 7.85 11.84
C ILE A 444 -17.97 6.48 11.53
N GLY A 445 -16.90 6.42 10.71
CA GLY A 445 -16.21 5.16 10.41
C GLY A 445 -15.67 4.47 11.66
N LEU A 446 -15.07 5.22 12.59
CA LEU A 446 -14.59 4.67 13.86
C LEU A 446 -15.74 4.21 14.76
N ILE A 447 -16.85 4.95 14.82
CA ILE A 447 -18.03 4.50 15.57
C ILE A 447 -18.53 3.16 15.02
N ILE A 448 -18.58 2.99 13.69
CA ILE A 448 -18.96 1.72 13.07
C ILE A 448 -17.97 0.61 13.45
N SER A 449 -16.67 0.89 13.41
CA SER A 449 -15.63 -0.11 13.71
C SER A 449 -15.52 -0.47 15.20
N PHE A 450 -15.84 0.43 16.13
CA PHE A 450 -15.70 0.18 17.58
C PHE A 450 -16.99 -0.23 18.29
N VAL A 451 -18.16 0.02 17.70
CA VAL A 451 -19.45 -0.36 18.30
C VAL A 451 -19.82 -1.78 17.88
N PRO A 452 -19.90 -2.76 18.80
CA PRO A 452 -20.16 -4.16 18.45
C PRO A 452 -21.43 -4.39 17.63
N ALA A 453 -22.47 -3.60 17.89
CA ALA A 453 -23.75 -3.67 17.17
C ALA A 453 -23.65 -3.27 15.69
N LEU A 454 -22.56 -2.61 15.27
CA LEU A 454 -22.33 -2.14 13.91
C LEU A 454 -21.24 -2.92 13.17
N HIS A 455 -20.64 -3.94 13.80
CA HIS A 455 -19.52 -4.70 13.23
C HIS A 455 -19.85 -5.35 11.88
N GLU A 456 -21.11 -5.75 11.64
CA GLU A 456 -21.51 -6.29 10.33
C GLU A 456 -21.30 -5.32 9.17
N VAL A 457 -21.31 -4.01 9.45
CA VAL A 457 -21.13 -2.94 8.47
C VAL A 457 -19.68 -2.40 8.48
N ALA A 458 -18.87 -2.77 9.48
CA ALA A 458 -17.49 -2.28 9.64
C ALA A 458 -16.57 -2.68 8.48
N SER A 459 -16.80 -3.84 7.87
CA SER A 459 -16.07 -4.26 6.66
C SER A 459 -16.26 -3.33 5.46
N PHE A 460 -17.27 -2.45 5.51
CA PHE A 460 -17.54 -1.42 4.50
C PHE A 460 -17.05 -0.03 4.90
N SER A 461 -16.33 0.11 6.03
CA SER A 461 -15.83 1.40 6.54
C SER A 461 -15.05 2.20 5.50
N TRP A 462 -14.29 1.55 4.62
CA TRP A 462 -13.61 2.24 3.51
C TRP A 462 -14.59 2.90 2.53
N PHE A 463 -15.61 2.18 2.07
CA PHE A 463 -16.61 2.69 1.12
C PHE A 463 -17.49 3.77 1.75
N ILE A 464 -17.94 3.53 2.99
CA ILE A 464 -18.73 4.49 3.76
C ILE A 464 -17.92 5.76 3.96
N GLY A 465 -16.66 5.63 4.39
CA GLY A 465 -15.75 6.74 4.55
C GLY A 465 -15.53 7.51 3.25
N ALA A 466 -15.32 6.83 2.12
CA ALA A 466 -15.16 7.46 0.81
C ALA A 466 -16.41 8.22 0.36
N ALA A 467 -17.60 7.63 0.55
CA ALA A 467 -18.87 8.26 0.21
C ALA A 467 -19.14 9.48 1.09
N LEU A 468 -18.95 9.37 2.41
CA LEU A 468 -19.13 10.47 3.35
C LEU A 468 -18.11 11.59 3.11
N GLY A 469 -16.82 11.26 3.04
CA GLY A 469 -15.76 12.26 2.82
C GLY A 469 -15.93 13.00 1.50
N GLY A 470 -16.13 12.25 0.41
CA GLY A 470 -16.33 12.84 -0.92
C GLY A 470 -17.65 13.61 -1.04
N GLY A 471 -18.74 13.07 -0.49
CA GLY A 471 -20.07 13.69 -0.52
C GLY A 471 -20.13 14.98 0.31
N CYS A 472 -19.67 14.94 1.56
CA CYS A 472 -19.59 16.10 2.44
C CYS A 472 -18.67 17.17 1.85
N TYR A 473 -17.49 16.80 1.36
CA TYR A 473 -16.59 17.78 0.75
C TYR A 473 -17.20 18.41 -0.51
N ARG A 474 -17.80 17.60 -1.40
CA ARG A 474 -18.50 18.11 -2.58
C ARG A 474 -19.57 19.13 -2.20
N TYR A 475 -20.35 18.86 -1.15
CA TYR A 475 -21.39 19.76 -0.68
C TYR A 475 -20.82 21.07 -0.13
N LEU A 476 -19.80 20.99 0.74
CA LEU A 476 -19.19 22.16 1.38
C LEU A 476 -18.38 23.02 0.40
N ALA A 477 -17.68 22.39 -0.55
CA ALA A 477 -16.83 23.03 -1.54
C ALA A 477 -17.55 23.31 -2.88
N ARG A 478 -18.88 23.15 -2.97
CA ARG A 478 -19.65 23.31 -4.23
C ARG A 478 -19.46 24.64 -4.96
N ASN A 479 -19.15 25.70 -4.19
CA ASN A 479 -18.93 27.05 -4.71
C ASN A 479 -17.46 27.32 -5.06
N GLU A 480 -16.53 26.43 -4.70
CA GLU A 480 -15.10 26.55 -4.99
C GLU A 480 -14.76 26.04 -6.39
N ARG A 481 -15.42 26.58 -7.40
CA ARG A 481 -15.01 26.32 -8.79
C ARG A 481 -13.64 26.98 -9.02
N GLU A 482 -12.79 26.35 -9.85
CA GLU A 482 -11.60 27.04 -10.33
C GLU A 482 -12.02 28.31 -11.08
N ALA A 483 -11.75 29.46 -10.49
CA ALA A 483 -11.83 30.75 -11.16
C ALA A 483 -10.48 31.03 -11.82
N GLY A 484 -10.46 31.09 -13.15
CA GLY A 484 -9.30 31.55 -13.92
C GLY A 484 -8.62 30.48 -14.78
N ALA A 485 -7.92 30.94 -15.82
CA ALA A 485 -7.11 30.09 -16.68
C ALA A 485 -6.00 29.41 -15.86
N VAL A 486 -5.95 28.08 -15.91
CA VAL A 486 -4.80 27.32 -15.40
C VAL A 486 -3.64 27.62 -16.34
N LYS A 487 -2.60 28.29 -15.84
CA LYS A 487 -1.38 28.44 -16.62
C LYS A 487 -0.79 27.04 -16.83
N PRO A 488 -0.46 26.64 -18.06
CA PRO A 488 0.31 25.43 -18.28
C PRO A 488 1.57 25.47 -17.43
N PHE A 489 1.98 24.32 -16.90
CA PHE A 489 3.27 24.19 -16.24
C PHE A 489 4.36 24.73 -17.17
N ALA A 490 5.14 25.72 -16.69
CA ALA A 490 6.14 26.42 -17.49
C ALA A 490 7.39 25.57 -17.80
N GLY A 491 7.45 24.31 -17.37
CA GLY A 491 8.46 23.34 -17.77
C GLY A 491 8.09 22.68 -19.09
N GLY A 492 8.20 23.44 -20.19
CA GLY A 492 8.07 22.90 -21.53
C GLY A 492 9.05 21.73 -21.73
N ILE A 493 8.51 20.58 -22.11
CA ILE A 493 9.27 19.49 -22.71
C ILE A 493 9.82 20.04 -24.04
N ALA A 494 11.06 20.50 -24.04
CA ALA A 494 11.82 20.56 -25.28
C ALA A 494 12.13 19.10 -25.65
N MET A 495 11.29 18.52 -26.52
CA MET A 495 11.76 17.40 -27.33
C MET A 495 12.89 17.95 -28.20
N GLN A 496 14.14 17.75 -27.76
CA GLN A 496 15.23 17.67 -28.71
C GLN A 496 14.93 16.47 -29.60
N LYS A 497 14.39 16.75 -30.80
CA LYS A 497 14.61 15.85 -31.93
C LYS A 497 16.12 15.80 -32.16
N GLU A 498 16.59 14.58 -32.41
CA GLU A 498 17.97 14.16 -32.67
C GLU A 498 18.81 15.17 -33.48
#